data_AF-A0A2E6JHM2-F1
#
_entry.id   AF-A0A2E6JHM2-F1
#
_cell.length_a   1.000
_cell.length_b   1.000
_cell.length_c   1.000
_cell.angle_alpha   90.00
_cell.angle_beta   90.00
_cell.angle_gamma   90.00
#
_symmetry.space_group_name_H-M   'P 1'
#
loop_
_entity.id
_entity.type
_entity.pdbx_description
1 polymer ?
#
loop_
_entity_poly.entity_id
_entity_poly.type
_entity_poly.pdbx_seq_one_letter_code
_entity_poly.pdbx_strand_id
1 'polypeptide(L)'
;MRWINTILILTSVLFVSCDLIDPEFDNPLDVQNNEPPALLISPEDYTSSIGQSVEMSLYALEVEGVAGMRAQVNYDDTKVEVTQVVPGTFFDSNQTPLFVYDDGKNGRVDVYSVFLGTDKQVSGTGNIAIITFRVISNGETVIQISNESQLLDSDGKSIPIQSFGEGVIRAQ
;
A
#
# COMPACT_ATOMS: atom_id res chain seq x y z
N MET A 1 -39.95 -45.32 -26.71
CA MET A 1 -39.08 -45.26 -25.51
C MET A 1 -37.63 -44.84 -25.79
N ARG A 2 -37.04 -45.09 -26.98
CA ARG A 2 -35.63 -44.73 -27.28
C ARG A 2 -35.37 -43.22 -27.51
N TRP A 3 -36.39 -42.43 -27.83
CA TRP A 3 -36.25 -40.99 -28.13
C TRP A 3 -36.29 -40.10 -26.88
N ILE A 4 -36.92 -40.58 -25.81
CA ILE A 4 -37.00 -39.86 -24.52
C ILE A 4 -35.66 -39.88 -23.78
N ASN A 5 -34.88 -40.96 -23.92
CA ASN A 5 -33.55 -41.06 -23.33
C ASN A 5 -32.54 -40.13 -23.99
N THR A 6 -32.62 -39.91 -25.31
CA THR A 6 -31.72 -38.99 -26.02
C THR A 6 -32.04 -37.52 -25.74
N ILE A 7 -33.32 -37.17 -25.56
CA ILE A 7 -33.72 -35.81 -25.16
C ILE A 7 -33.26 -35.51 -23.73
N LEU A 8 -33.34 -36.48 -22.80
CA LEU A 8 -32.91 -36.31 -21.42
C LEU A 8 -31.39 -36.13 -21.27
N ILE A 9 -30.60 -36.76 -22.14
CA ILE A 9 -29.14 -36.62 -22.14
C ILE A 9 -28.73 -35.24 -22.71
N LEU A 10 -29.45 -34.73 -23.72
CA LEU A 10 -29.17 -33.43 -24.32
C LEU A 10 -29.52 -32.25 -23.39
N THR A 11 -30.58 -32.39 -22.56
CA THR A 11 -30.93 -31.39 -21.54
C THR A 11 -30.01 -31.43 -20.31
N SER A 12 -29.39 -32.57 -20.01
CA SER A 12 -28.45 -32.71 -18.89
C SER A 12 -27.12 -31.96 -19.13
N VAL A 13 -26.69 -31.84 -20.40
CA VAL A 13 -25.44 -31.14 -20.76
C VAL A 13 -25.61 -29.60 -20.74
N LEU A 14 -26.84 -29.08 -20.73
CA LEU A 14 -27.14 -27.64 -20.71
C LEU A 14 -27.09 -27.00 -19.32
N PHE A 15 -26.93 -27.78 -18.24
CA PHE A 15 -26.85 -27.26 -16.87
C PHE A 15 -25.45 -27.32 -16.25
N VAL A 16 -24.43 -27.69 -17.02
CA VAL A 16 -23.03 -27.48 -16.61
C VAL A 16 -22.65 -26.06 -17.02
N SER A 17 -23.31 -25.07 -16.44
CA SER A 17 -22.78 -23.71 -16.41
C SER A 17 -21.55 -23.75 -15.52
N CYS A 18 -20.42 -23.31 -16.07
CA CYS A 18 -19.21 -23.08 -15.31
C CYS A 18 -19.51 -21.89 -14.37
N ASP A 19 -19.62 -22.13 -13.06
CA ASP A 19 -19.56 -21.04 -12.08
C ASP A 19 -18.18 -20.41 -12.23
N LEU A 20 -18.13 -19.25 -12.90
CA LEU A 20 -16.95 -18.42 -12.89
C LEU A 20 -16.91 -17.78 -11.51
N ILE A 21 -15.84 -18.05 -10.76
CA ILE A 21 -15.59 -17.32 -9.52
C ILE A 21 -15.36 -15.85 -9.93
N ASP A 22 -16.19 -14.94 -9.44
CA ASP A 22 -15.93 -13.52 -9.61
C ASP A 22 -14.66 -13.17 -8.83
N PRO A 23 -13.75 -12.34 -9.39
CA PRO A 23 -12.58 -11.89 -8.65
C PRO A 23 -13.04 -11.06 -7.44
N GLU A 24 -12.53 -11.40 -6.25
CA GLU A 24 -12.70 -10.60 -5.04
C GLU A 24 -11.57 -9.55 -4.98
N PHE A 25 -11.94 -8.29 -4.77
CA PHE A 25 -11.01 -7.15 -4.63
C PHE A 25 -10.99 -6.71 -3.17
N ASP A 26 -10.35 -7.51 -2.32
CA ASP A 26 -10.39 -7.40 -0.87
C ASP A 26 -9.08 -6.90 -0.25
N ASN A 27 -8.08 -6.55 -1.06
CA ASN A 27 -6.80 -6.07 -0.57
C ASN A 27 -6.56 -4.59 -0.97
N PRO A 28 -5.80 -3.83 -0.15
CA PRO A 28 -5.55 -2.42 -0.40
C PRO A 28 -4.89 -2.12 -1.74
N LEU A 29 -4.13 -3.07 -2.29
CA LEU A 29 -3.37 -2.88 -3.54
C LEU A 29 -4.19 -3.18 -4.79
N ASP A 30 -5.46 -3.59 -4.64
CA ASP A 30 -6.34 -3.79 -5.77
C ASP A 30 -6.63 -2.46 -6.45
N VAL A 31 -6.29 -2.39 -7.75
CA VAL A 31 -6.43 -1.17 -8.56
C VAL A 31 -7.90 -0.72 -8.64
N GLN A 32 -8.85 -1.65 -8.55
CA GLN A 32 -10.29 -1.37 -8.60
C GLN A 32 -10.78 -0.58 -7.38
N ASN A 33 -10.05 -0.63 -6.26
CA ASN A 33 -10.36 0.09 -5.03
C ASN A 33 -9.70 1.47 -4.96
N ASN A 34 -8.88 1.83 -5.94
CA ASN A 34 -8.01 2.99 -5.91
C ASN A 34 -8.00 3.78 -7.23
N GLU A 35 -7.40 4.97 -7.21
CA GLU A 35 -7.11 5.75 -8.42
C GLU A 35 -5.58 5.87 -8.55
N PRO A 36 -4.91 5.03 -9.34
CA PRO A 36 -3.47 5.15 -9.57
C PRO A 36 -3.11 6.35 -10.46
N PRO A 37 -1.94 6.98 -10.33
CA PRO A 37 -0.87 6.64 -9.38
C PRO A 37 -1.26 6.95 -7.94
N ALA A 38 -1.02 6.03 -7.01
CA ALA A 38 -1.47 6.17 -5.62
C ALA A 38 -0.36 5.82 -4.62
N LEU A 39 -0.51 6.32 -3.39
CA LEU A 39 0.25 5.87 -2.23
C LEU A 39 -0.69 5.20 -1.25
N LEU A 40 -0.32 4.02 -0.76
CA LEU A 40 -1.20 3.17 0.05
C LEU A 40 -0.53 2.64 1.31
N ILE A 41 -1.34 2.30 2.31
CA ILE A 41 -0.90 1.63 3.53
C ILE A 41 -1.44 0.19 3.52
N SER A 42 -0.63 -0.75 3.99
CA SER A 42 -1.05 -2.14 4.18
C SER A 42 -0.44 -2.70 5.47
N PRO A 43 -1.21 -3.45 6.30
CA PRO A 43 -2.64 -3.75 6.13
C PRO A 43 -3.55 -2.52 6.38
N GLU A 44 -4.81 -2.58 5.95
CA GLU A 44 -5.80 -1.50 6.18
C GLU A 44 -6.37 -1.52 7.61
N ASP A 45 -6.47 -2.70 8.23
CA ASP A 45 -6.91 -2.84 9.62
C ASP A 45 -5.99 -3.85 10.33
N TYR A 46 -5.49 -3.47 11.50
CA TYR A 46 -4.68 -4.31 12.34
C TYR A 46 -5.10 -4.18 13.80
N THR A 47 -5.37 -5.31 14.45
CA THR A 47 -5.64 -5.36 15.89
C THR A 47 -4.39 -5.77 16.66
N SER A 48 -4.08 -5.02 17.71
CA SER A 48 -2.89 -5.23 18.57
C SER A 48 -3.20 -4.89 20.04
N SER A 49 -2.20 -5.02 20.90
CA SER A 49 -2.30 -4.72 22.33
C SER A 49 -1.18 -3.79 22.79
N ILE A 50 -1.38 -3.11 23.91
CA ILE A 50 -0.38 -2.19 24.49
C ILE A 50 0.98 -2.89 24.65
N GLY A 51 2.03 -2.21 24.21
CA GLY A 51 3.42 -2.67 24.27
C GLY A 51 3.84 -3.56 23.09
N GLN A 52 2.92 -3.99 22.23
CA GLN A 52 3.24 -4.72 21.01
C GLN A 52 3.61 -3.78 19.87
N SER A 53 4.39 -4.31 18.92
CA SER A 53 4.73 -3.62 17.68
C SER A 53 3.81 -4.07 16.53
N VAL A 54 3.53 -3.14 15.63
CA VAL A 54 2.75 -3.34 14.41
C VAL A 54 3.58 -2.81 13.24
N GLU A 55 3.75 -3.62 12.20
CA GLU A 55 4.42 -3.21 10.97
C GLU A 55 3.38 -2.82 9.93
N MET A 56 3.47 -1.58 9.45
CA MET A 56 2.63 -1.05 8.38
C MET A 56 3.52 -0.71 7.19
N SER A 57 3.17 -1.23 6.04
CA SER A 57 3.89 -1.02 4.78
C SER A 57 3.31 0.15 4.01
N LEU A 58 4.18 1.02 3.53
CA LEU A 58 3.87 2.09 2.59
C LEU A 58 4.14 1.60 1.16
N TYR A 59 3.17 1.72 0.26
CA TYR A 59 3.25 1.27 -1.13
C TYR A 59 3.08 2.41 -2.13
N ALA A 60 3.75 2.28 -3.26
CA ALA A 60 3.38 2.95 -4.51
C ALA A 60 2.49 2.00 -5.33
N LEU A 61 1.44 2.52 -5.95
CA LEU A 61 0.55 1.78 -6.86
C LEU A 61 0.56 2.41 -8.25
N GLU A 62 0.93 1.62 -9.26
CA GLU A 62 1.04 1.98 -10.69
C GLU A 62 1.63 3.38 -10.95
N VAL A 63 2.75 3.68 -10.30
CA VAL A 63 3.47 4.94 -10.51
C VAL A 63 4.45 4.80 -11.68
N GLU A 64 4.70 5.88 -12.43
CA GLU A 64 5.63 5.87 -13.55
C GLU A 64 6.77 6.87 -13.36
N GLY A 65 8.00 6.41 -13.55
CA GLY A 65 9.16 7.28 -13.70
C GLY A 65 9.61 7.99 -12.44
N VAL A 66 9.42 7.40 -11.26
CA VAL A 66 9.80 8.00 -9.98
C VAL A 66 11.31 7.94 -9.78
N ALA A 67 11.97 9.11 -9.73
CA ALA A 67 13.39 9.24 -9.40
C ALA A 67 13.62 9.67 -7.94
N GLY A 68 12.62 10.31 -7.32
CA GLY A 68 12.64 10.68 -5.92
C GLY A 68 11.25 10.83 -5.32
N MET A 69 11.15 10.75 -4.00
CA MET A 69 9.89 10.87 -3.30
C MET A 69 10.04 11.43 -1.89
N ARG A 70 8.93 11.99 -1.41
CA ARG A 70 8.63 12.23 -0.01
C ARG A 70 7.24 11.68 0.27
N ALA A 71 7.09 10.70 1.15
CA ALA A 71 5.79 10.32 1.69
C ALA A 71 5.66 10.81 3.12
N GLN A 72 4.58 11.53 3.40
CA GLN A 72 4.25 11.96 4.75
C GLN A 72 3.13 11.09 5.30
N VAL A 73 3.34 10.50 6.47
CA VAL A 73 2.35 9.67 7.16
C VAL A 73 2.06 10.28 8.53
N ASN A 74 0.78 10.54 8.79
CA ASN A 74 0.29 11.08 10.06
C ASN A 74 -0.34 9.98 10.93
N TYR A 75 -0.20 10.11 12.24
CA TYR A 75 -0.74 9.18 13.24
C TYR A 75 -1.01 9.90 14.58
N ASP A 76 -1.81 9.29 15.46
CA ASP A 76 -2.02 9.80 16.82
C ASP A 76 -0.86 9.36 17.73
N ASP A 77 0.03 10.30 18.08
CA ASP A 77 1.19 10.06 18.95
C ASP A 77 0.84 9.85 20.43
N THR A 78 -0.43 9.94 20.79
CA THR A 78 -0.95 9.50 22.09
C THR A 78 -1.32 8.02 22.09
N LYS A 79 -1.40 7.38 20.91
CA LYS A 79 -1.82 5.97 20.73
C LYS A 79 -0.69 5.06 20.33
N VAL A 80 0.16 5.53 19.41
CA VAL A 80 1.30 4.77 18.89
C VAL A 80 2.53 5.66 18.79
N GLU A 81 3.71 5.06 18.76
CA GLU A 81 4.95 5.75 18.44
C GLU A 81 5.72 4.99 17.36
N VAL A 82 6.38 5.72 16.46
CA VAL A 82 7.29 5.10 15.48
C VAL A 82 8.55 4.64 16.21
N THR A 83 8.91 3.38 15.98
CA THR A 83 10.13 2.77 16.56
C THR A 83 11.19 2.49 15.52
N GLN A 84 10.78 2.27 14.27
CA GLN A 84 11.68 1.97 13.17
C GLN A 84 11.00 2.30 11.84
N VAL A 85 11.80 2.75 10.87
CA VAL A 85 11.42 2.78 9.47
C VAL A 85 12.56 2.15 8.67
N VAL A 86 12.23 1.17 7.84
CA VAL A 86 13.20 0.51 6.94
C VAL A 86 12.78 0.67 5.48
N PRO A 87 13.75 0.75 4.55
CA PRO A 87 13.44 0.78 3.12
C PRO A 87 12.76 -0.52 2.68
N GLY A 88 11.76 -0.37 1.81
CA GLY A 88 11.21 -1.45 1.00
C GLY A 88 12.01 -1.65 -0.28
N THR A 89 11.47 -2.45 -1.19
CA THR A 89 12.16 -2.86 -2.43
C THR A 89 11.80 -2.02 -3.65
N PHE A 90 10.86 -1.08 -3.56
CA PHE A 90 10.38 -0.31 -4.70
C PHE A 90 11.50 0.50 -5.39
N PHE A 91 12.45 1.00 -4.61
CA PHE A 91 13.62 1.73 -5.11
C PHE A 91 14.86 0.83 -5.32
N ASP A 92 14.72 -0.49 -5.21
CA ASP A 92 15.85 -1.40 -5.47
C ASP A 92 16.29 -1.26 -6.92
N SER A 93 17.57 -0.93 -7.08
CA SER A 93 18.18 -0.79 -8.39
C SER A 93 19.66 -1.16 -8.31
N ASN A 94 20.35 -1.16 -9.45
CA ASN A 94 21.80 -1.36 -9.48
C ASN A 94 22.60 -0.19 -8.87
N GLN A 95 21.93 0.91 -8.57
CA GLN A 95 22.45 2.03 -7.79
C GLN A 95 21.62 2.12 -6.50
N THR A 96 22.28 2.05 -5.35
CA THR A 96 21.60 2.18 -4.06
C THR A 96 20.98 3.58 -3.94
N PRO A 97 19.66 3.71 -3.71
CA PRO A 97 19.03 5.00 -3.46
C PRO A 97 19.49 5.55 -2.09
N LEU A 98 19.41 6.86 -1.91
CA LEU A 98 19.43 7.44 -0.58
C LEU A 98 18.05 7.24 0.04
N PHE A 99 17.99 6.60 1.20
CA PHE A 99 16.77 6.44 2.00
C PHE A 99 16.97 7.09 3.37
N VAL A 100 16.06 8.00 3.74
CA VAL A 100 16.09 8.73 5.01
C VAL A 100 14.67 8.90 5.51
N TYR A 101 14.45 8.90 6.82
CA TYR A 101 13.18 9.28 7.41
C TYR A 101 13.39 10.27 8.56
N ASP A 102 12.36 11.07 8.84
CA ASP A 102 12.25 11.94 10.01
C ASP A 102 10.93 11.65 10.71
N ASP A 103 10.97 11.21 11.96
CA ASP A 103 9.79 10.83 12.73
C ASP A 103 9.34 11.90 13.73
N GLY A 104 10.07 13.03 13.88
CA GLY A 104 9.73 14.27 14.60
C GLY A 104 9.15 14.18 16.04
N LYS A 105 8.85 12.97 16.50
CA LYS A 105 7.98 12.57 17.62
C LYS A 105 6.77 13.49 17.83
N ASN A 106 6.04 13.77 16.75
CA ASN A 106 4.93 14.74 16.75
C ASN A 106 3.71 14.25 15.94
N GLY A 107 3.48 12.94 15.89
CA GLY A 107 2.37 12.35 15.13
C GLY A 107 2.56 12.35 13.62
N ARG A 108 3.81 12.47 13.15
CA ARG A 108 4.14 12.47 11.72
C ARG A 108 5.47 11.77 11.47
N VAL A 109 5.54 11.00 10.39
CA VAL A 109 6.79 10.54 9.81
C VAL A 109 6.88 10.95 8.34
N ASP A 110 7.99 11.57 7.98
CA ASP A 110 8.35 11.90 6.61
C ASP A 110 9.38 10.88 6.12
N VAL A 111 9.06 10.13 5.06
CA VAL A 111 9.94 9.14 4.42
C VAL A 111 10.44 9.69 3.10
N TYR A 112 11.74 9.64 2.88
CA TYR A 112 12.42 10.14 1.69
C TYR A 112 13.19 9.01 1.00
N SER A 113 13.06 8.93 -0.31
CA SER A 113 13.92 8.09 -1.14
C SER A 113 14.28 8.82 -2.43
N VAL A 114 15.57 8.81 -2.82
CA VAL A 114 16.03 9.50 -4.04
C VAL A 114 17.24 8.81 -4.67
N PHE A 115 17.27 8.71 -5.99
CA PHE A 115 18.49 8.33 -6.70
C PHE A 115 19.43 9.53 -6.83
N LEU A 116 20.67 9.38 -6.37
CA LEU A 116 21.72 10.39 -6.53
C LEU A 116 22.27 10.34 -7.96
N GLY A 117 21.58 10.97 -8.92
CA GLY A 117 21.94 10.99 -10.35
C GLY A 117 20.72 11.21 -11.25
N THR A 118 20.93 11.57 -12.51
CA THR A 118 19.85 12.00 -13.42
C THR A 118 19.17 10.87 -14.20
N ASP A 119 19.75 9.67 -14.23
CA ASP A 119 19.37 8.66 -15.23
C ASP A 119 18.61 7.46 -14.62
N LYS A 120 18.17 7.58 -13.36
CA LYS A 120 17.56 6.48 -12.61
C LYS A 120 16.17 6.85 -12.12
N GLN A 121 15.25 5.95 -12.44
CA GLN A 121 13.86 6.02 -12.03
C GLN A 121 13.29 4.60 -11.96
N VAL A 122 12.25 4.44 -11.17
CA VAL A 122 11.49 3.19 -11.00
C VAL A 122 10.02 3.43 -11.33
N SER A 123 9.35 2.38 -11.79
CA SER A 123 7.92 2.40 -12.13
C SER A 123 7.26 1.12 -11.63
N GLY A 124 5.93 1.14 -11.52
CA GLY A 124 5.10 0.01 -11.17
C GLY A 124 4.50 0.14 -9.78
N THR A 125 4.19 -1.01 -9.19
CA THR A 125 3.63 -1.14 -7.85
C THR A 125 4.65 -1.80 -6.94
N GLY A 126 4.88 -1.26 -5.75
CA GLY A 126 5.84 -1.86 -4.83
C GLY A 126 5.95 -1.18 -3.47
N ASN A 127 6.59 -1.90 -2.55
CA ASN A 127 6.78 -1.47 -1.16
C ASN A 127 7.88 -0.40 -1.09
N ILE A 128 7.53 0.79 -0.64
CA ILE A 128 8.48 1.90 -0.44
C ILE A 128 9.22 1.76 0.89
N ALA A 129 8.48 1.47 1.95
CA ALA A 129 9.00 1.42 3.31
C ALA A 129 8.12 0.56 4.21
N ILE A 130 8.71 0.03 5.27
CA ILE A 130 7.99 -0.61 6.38
C ILE A 130 8.20 0.27 7.61
N ILE A 131 7.09 0.71 8.21
CA ILE A 131 7.04 1.56 9.40
C ILE A 131 6.57 0.70 10.58
N THR A 132 7.41 0.59 11.60
CA THR A 132 7.10 -0.17 12.82
C THR A 132 6.58 0.77 13.90
N PHE A 133 5.31 0.64 14.23
CA PHE A 133 4.63 1.36 15.31
C PHE A 133 4.62 0.52 16.59
N ARG A 134 4.94 1.11 17.74
CA ARG A 134 4.67 0.50 19.06
C ARG A 134 3.39 1.08 19.63
N VAL A 135 2.48 0.23 20.08
CA VAL A 135 1.23 0.63 20.73
C VAL A 135 1.51 1.08 22.17
N ILE A 136 1.10 2.29 22.53
CA ILE A 136 1.35 2.88 23.86
C ILE A 136 0.06 3.17 24.64
N SER A 137 -1.10 3.18 23.99
CA SER A 137 -2.41 3.35 24.63
C SER A 137 -3.50 2.57 23.92
N ASN A 138 -4.56 2.22 24.65
CA ASN A 138 -5.80 1.67 24.09
C ASN A 138 -6.53 2.68 23.20
N GLY A 139 -7.34 2.13 22.29
CA GLY A 139 -8.17 2.87 21.34
C GLY A 139 -7.76 2.61 19.90
N GLU A 140 -8.22 3.48 19.01
CA GLU A 140 -7.98 3.40 17.58
C GLU A 140 -7.10 4.58 17.14
N THR A 141 -6.17 4.34 16.22
CA THR A 141 -5.47 5.38 15.48
C THR A 141 -5.51 5.08 13.99
N VAL A 142 -5.77 6.12 13.19
CA VAL A 142 -5.65 6.07 11.74
C VAL A 142 -4.22 6.45 11.36
N ILE A 143 -3.62 5.66 10.49
CA ILE A 143 -2.32 5.88 9.86
C ILE A 143 -2.62 6.42 8.46
N GLN A 144 -2.50 7.74 8.30
CA GLN A 144 -3.00 8.44 7.12
C GLN A 144 -1.85 8.99 6.29
N ILE A 145 -1.85 8.72 4.98
CA ILE A 145 -0.91 9.38 4.07
C ILE A 145 -1.42 10.79 3.77
N SER A 146 -0.53 11.78 3.93
CA SER A 146 -0.87 13.19 3.75
C SER A 146 -0.72 13.64 2.30
N ASN A 147 -1.54 14.62 1.90
CA ASN A 147 -1.52 15.20 0.55
C ASN A 147 -0.27 16.06 0.26
N GLU A 148 0.55 16.35 1.26
CA GLU A 148 1.88 16.97 1.11
C GLU A 148 2.97 15.99 0.68
N SER A 149 2.60 14.73 0.43
CA SER A 149 3.46 13.73 -0.20
C SER A 149 3.73 14.09 -1.67
N GLN A 150 4.90 13.72 -2.16
CA GLN A 150 5.39 14.06 -3.49
C GLN A 150 6.11 12.89 -4.12
N LEU A 151 5.83 12.66 -5.40
CA LEU A 151 6.62 11.83 -6.30
C LEU A 151 7.26 12.76 -7.34
N LEU A 152 8.54 12.56 -7.64
CA LEU A 152 9.30 13.38 -8.57
C LEU A 152 9.93 12.51 -9.65
N ASP A 153 9.87 12.97 -10.90
CA ASP A 153 10.60 12.36 -12.01
C ASP A 153 12.09 12.74 -12.01
N SER A 154 12.84 12.23 -12.99
CA SER A 154 14.28 12.49 -13.16
C SER A 154 14.63 13.96 -13.46
N ASP A 155 13.67 14.76 -13.94
CA ASP A 155 13.82 16.20 -14.13
C ASP A 155 13.43 17.00 -12.87
N GLY A 156 13.00 16.32 -11.80
CA GLY A 156 12.48 16.96 -10.58
C GLY A 156 11.06 17.52 -10.74
N LYS A 157 10.30 17.11 -11.76
CA LYS A 157 8.89 17.49 -11.92
C LYS A 157 8.01 16.55 -11.12
N SER A 158 6.91 17.10 -10.58
CA SER A 158 5.97 16.29 -9.82
C SER A 158 5.19 15.31 -10.69
N ILE A 159 5.14 14.07 -10.24
CA ILE A 159 4.24 13.03 -10.73
C ILE A 159 2.95 13.13 -9.88
N PRO A 160 1.76 13.18 -10.50
CA PRO A 160 0.50 13.30 -9.77
C PRO A 160 0.23 12.05 -8.92
N ILE A 161 -0.32 12.26 -7.72
CA ILE A 161 -0.86 11.21 -6.85
C ILE A 161 -2.38 11.42 -6.83
N GLN A 162 -3.13 10.44 -7.32
CA GLN A 162 -4.58 10.53 -7.51
C GLN A 162 -5.35 10.03 -6.28
N SER A 163 -4.87 8.99 -5.59
CA SER A 163 -5.44 8.54 -4.31
C SER A 163 -4.39 8.31 -3.21
N PHE A 164 -4.87 8.43 -1.97
CA PHE A 164 -4.10 8.20 -0.75
C PHE A 164 -4.84 7.19 0.12
N GLY A 165 -4.20 6.06 0.39
CA GLY A 165 -4.73 5.03 1.28
C GLY A 165 -4.45 5.36 2.76
N GLU A 166 -5.18 4.67 3.62
CA GLU A 166 -5.01 4.74 5.07
C GLU A 166 -5.00 3.35 5.68
N GLY A 167 -4.46 3.23 6.88
CA GLY A 167 -4.55 2.02 7.70
C GLY A 167 -5.04 2.35 9.09
N VAL A 168 -5.52 1.35 9.82
CA VAL A 168 -6.07 1.52 11.16
C VAL A 168 -5.39 0.55 12.11
N ILE A 169 -4.91 1.06 13.24
CA ILE A 169 -4.42 0.23 14.34
C ILE A 169 -5.42 0.31 15.49
N ARG A 170 -5.97 -0.86 15.87
CA ARG A 170 -6.92 -1.03 16.97
C ARG A 170 -6.23 -1.67 18.16
N ALA A 171 -6.01 -0.90 19.21
CA ALA A 171 -5.40 -1.34 20.46
C ALA A 171 -6.46 -1.76 21.49
N GLN A 172 -6.39 -3.02 21.93
CA GLN A 172 -7.26 -3.63 22.94
C GLN A 172 -6.49 -4.06 24.18
#